data_AF-A0A132N850-F1
#
_entry.id   AF-A0A132N850-F1
#
_cell.length_a   1.000
_cell.length_b   1.000
_cell.length_c   1.000
_cell.angle_alpha   90.00
_cell.angle_beta   90.00
_cell.angle_gamma   90.00
#
_symmetry.space_group_name_H-M   'P 1'
#
loop_
_entity.id
_entity.type
_entity.pdbx_description
1 polymer ?
#
loop_
_entity_poly.entity_id
_entity_poly.type
_entity_poly.pdbx_seq_one_letter_code
_entity_poly.pdbx_strand_id
1 'polypeptide(L)'
;MFEPIKAALRRAAPDGLPDRSKGTELEGRLLSDPRVRELIDSIGVAPEAALRSAPALLRYLEEAASCAGCPGLSACTHAFRGHVPVPRRGEDGGLIFAYEPCAFERQAREAARRRRLFRTLSIPEELRAVRMGDLVRDEHNARAIAAAEAFLARQIRRSGRPEAGARGLYVYGPFGVGKSYLMAAVAGTLVDAGVSVFFAYVPALVSELRAGVGDETFLDQLRELMTVDVFILDDLGAEQVTPWVRDAVLLPVLSTRAEGGRPTLFTSNLPPEDLLELYGGASRDGVIDELRAHRLVERIRTRSEVVFMGGPNRRLSPPAAGPRTR
;
A
#
# COMPACT_ATOMS: atom_id res chain seq x y z
N MET A 1 -3.95 -19.84 36.25
CA MET A 1 -4.96 -19.28 37.18
C MET A 1 -4.23 -18.25 38.03
N PHE A 2 -4.22 -16.97 37.61
CA PHE A 2 -3.40 -15.90 38.21
C PHE A 2 -4.27 -15.05 39.13
N GLU A 3 -4.39 -15.47 40.39
CA GLU A 3 -4.99 -14.72 41.49
C GLU A 3 -4.03 -14.88 42.68
N PRO A 4 -2.96 -14.05 42.80
CA PRO A 4 -2.92 -13.16 43.97
C PRO A 4 -2.08 -11.85 43.83
N ILE A 5 -1.68 -11.38 42.64
CA ILE A 5 -0.91 -10.11 42.54
C ILE A 5 -1.85 -8.88 42.61
N LYS A 6 -3.05 -8.97 42.01
CA LYS A 6 -4.09 -7.93 42.07
C LYS A 6 -4.60 -7.65 43.50
N ALA A 7 -4.66 -8.67 44.35
CA ALA A 7 -5.15 -8.56 45.73
C ALA A 7 -4.15 -7.81 46.65
N ALA A 8 -2.86 -7.89 46.36
CA ALA A 8 -1.82 -7.16 47.09
C ALA A 8 -1.80 -5.66 46.71
N LEU A 9 -2.01 -5.34 45.43
CA LEU A 9 -1.97 -3.95 44.93
C LEU A 9 -3.22 -3.13 45.26
N ARG A 10 -4.42 -3.73 45.29
CA ARG A 10 -5.66 -3.02 45.68
C ARG A 10 -5.76 -2.68 47.17
N ARG A 11 -4.92 -3.28 48.03
CA ARG A 11 -4.85 -2.96 49.47
C ARG A 11 -3.83 -1.86 49.81
N ALA A 12 -3.14 -1.30 48.82
CA ALA A 12 -2.03 -0.36 49.03
C ALA A 12 -2.36 1.11 48.70
N ALA A 13 -3.63 1.50 48.68
CA ALA A 13 -4.03 2.90 48.76
C ALA A 13 -5.40 3.02 49.45
N PRO A 14 -5.39 3.13 50.78
CA PRO A 14 -5.86 4.38 51.38
C PRO A 14 -4.86 4.88 52.43
N ASP A 15 -4.51 6.17 52.33
CA ASP A 15 -3.91 7.02 53.36
C ASP A 15 -3.07 6.33 54.45
N GLY A 16 -1.79 6.08 54.16
CA GLY A 16 -0.81 5.62 55.12
C GLY A 16 0.56 5.37 54.48
N LEU A 17 1.65 5.71 55.18
CA LEU A 17 3.02 5.47 54.71
C LEU A 17 3.22 4.00 54.28
N PRO A 18 3.95 3.74 53.17
CA PRO A 18 4.14 2.38 52.67
C PRO A 18 4.94 1.52 53.66
N ASP A 19 4.38 0.35 53.98
CA ASP A 19 4.99 -0.70 54.81
C ASP A 19 6.22 -1.29 54.10
N ARG A 20 7.42 -0.96 54.59
CA ARG A 20 8.72 -1.39 54.04
C ARG A 20 8.91 -2.91 54.01
N SER A 21 8.22 -3.67 54.87
CA SER A 21 8.37 -5.13 54.95
C SER A 21 7.77 -5.88 53.75
N LYS A 22 6.76 -5.30 53.09
CA LYS A 22 6.13 -5.87 51.89
C LYS A 22 6.90 -5.57 50.60
N GLY A 23 7.69 -4.50 50.60
CA GLY A 23 8.54 -4.14 49.46
C GLY A 23 9.65 -5.17 49.21
N THR A 24 10.33 -5.60 50.26
CA THR A 24 11.46 -6.56 50.18
C THR A 24 11.01 -7.97 49.76
N GLU A 25 9.82 -8.42 50.16
CA GLU A 25 9.27 -9.72 49.73
C GLU A 25 8.94 -9.72 48.22
N LEU A 26 8.34 -8.63 47.73
CA LEU A 26 8.00 -8.46 46.31
C LEU A 26 9.25 -8.39 45.43
N GLU A 27 10.26 -7.65 45.87
CA GLU A 27 11.56 -7.53 45.20
C GLU A 27 12.27 -8.90 45.11
N GLY A 28 12.26 -9.69 46.18
CA GLY A 28 12.79 -11.06 46.18
C GLY A 28 12.05 -12.00 45.22
N ARG A 29 10.73 -11.86 45.12
CA ARG A 29 9.90 -12.61 44.16
C ARG A 29 10.17 -12.21 42.71
N LEU A 30 10.41 -10.93 42.45
CA LEU A 30 10.76 -10.44 41.11
C LEU A 30 12.12 -10.99 40.65
N LEU A 31 13.16 -10.87 41.47
CA LEU A 31 14.49 -11.38 41.12
C LEU A 31 14.55 -12.90 41.04
N SER A 32 13.62 -13.62 41.67
CA SER A 32 13.55 -15.07 41.56
C SER A 32 12.82 -15.56 40.30
N ASP A 33 12.03 -14.72 39.61
CA ASP A 33 11.37 -15.09 38.35
C ASP A 33 12.41 -15.26 37.22
N PRO A 34 12.49 -16.45 36.57
CA PRO A 34 13.45 -16.69 35.50
C PRO A 34 13.38 -15.69 34.35
N ARG A 35 12.17 -15.21 34.02
CA ARG A 35 11.94 -14.23 32.93
C ARG A 35 12.54 -12.88 33.27
N VAL A 36 12.53 -12.51 34.55
CA VAL A 36 13.12 -11.26 35.03
C VAL A 36 14.64 -11.35 35.01
N ARG A 37 15.23 -12.47 35.43
CA ARG A 37 16.69 -12.64 35.36
C ARG A 37 17.19 -12.63 33.93
N GLU A 38 16.56 -13.41 33.06
CA GLU A 38 16.88 -13.45 31.63
C GLU A 38 16.76 -12.05 30.99
N LEU A 39 15.70 -11.31 31.34
CA LEU A 39 15.51 -9.95 30.88
C LEU A 39 16.66 -9.02 31.32
N ILE A 40 16.95 -8.99 32.62
CA ILE A 40 17.96 -8.11 33.21
C ILE A 40 19.36 -8.43 32.64
N ASP A 41 19.68 -9.72 32.49
CA ASP A 41 20.93 -10.20 31.91
C ASP A 41 21.05 -9.79 30.44
N SER A 42 19.98 -9.96 29.65
CA SER A 42 19.98 -9.60 28.22
C SER A 42 20.17 -8.10 27.96
N ILE A 43 19.74 -7.24 28.90
CA ILE A 43 19.86 -5.79 28.80
C ILE A 43 21.15 -5.28 29.45
N GLY A 44 21.77 -6.08 30.33
CA GLY A 44 22.98 -5.72 31.06
C GLY A 44 22.70 -4.68 32.16
N VAL A 45 21.62 -4.87 32.92
CA VAL A 45 21.28 -4.04 34.09
C VAL A 45 21.63 -4.82 35.36
N ALA A 46 22.06 -4.14 36.43
CA ALA A 46 22.27 -4.82 37.71
C ALA A 46 20.93 -5.14 38.40
N PRO A 47 20.78 -6.26 39.11
CA PRO A 47 19.53 -6.63 39.80
C PRO A 47 18.95 -5.50 40.66
N GLU A 48 19.80 -4.83 41.44
CA GLU A 48 19.42 -3.73 42.34
C GLU A 48 18.94 -2.51 41.56
N ALA A 49 19.55 -2.24 40.40
CA ALA A 49 19.17 -1.15 39.52
C ALA A 49 17.84 -1.42 38.79
N ALA A 50 17.54 -2.68 38.47
CA ALA A 50 16.26 -3.07 37.90
C ALA A 50 15.11 -2.98 38.92
N LEU A 51 15.37 -3.30 40.20
CA LEU A 51 14.39 -3.19 41.28
C LEU A 51 13.93 -1.76 41.56
N ARG A 52 14.75 -0.74 41.24
CA ARG A 52 14.29 0.67 41.26
C ARG A 52 13.06 0.91 40.37
N SER A 53 12.87 0.05 39.36
CA SER A 53 11.73 0.06 38.43
C SER A 53 10.74 -1.08 38.69
N ALA A 54 10.68 -1.65 39.90
CA ALA A 54 9.83 -2.80 40.23
C ALA A 54 8.34 -2.65 39.83
N PRO A 55 7.66 -1.50 40.03
CA PRO A 55 6.28 -1.33 39.56
C PRO A 55 6.14 -1.44 38.04
N ALA A 56 7.10 -0.89 37.29
CA ALA A 56 7.10 -0.95 35.83
C ALA A 56 7.42 -2.36 35.31
N LEU A 57 8.30 -3.08 36.00
CA LEU A 57 8.65 -4.47 35.71
C LEU A 57 7.46 -5.42 35.94
N LEU A 58 6.69 -5.24 37.01
CA LEU A 58 5.45 -6.00 37.24
C LEU A 58 4.44 -5.79 36.11
N ARG A 59 4.22 -4.52 35.75
CA ARG A 59 3.34 -4.16 34.63
C ARG A 59 3.81 -4.79 33.32
N TYR A 60 5.11 -4.76 33.03
CA TYR A 60 5.70 -5.42 31.86
C TYR A 60 5.36 -6.92 31.81
N LEU A 61 5.52 -7.65 32.92
CA LEU A 61 5.24 -9.09 32.96
C LEU A 61 3.75 -9.39 32.73
N GLU A 62 2.86 -8.57 33.28
CA GLU A 62 1.41 -8.68 33.07
C GLU A 62 1.03 -8.42 31.60
N GLU A 63 1.55 -7.34 31.02
CA GLU A 63 1.30 -6.97 29.62
C GLU A 63 1.86 -8.04 28.67
N ALA A 64 3.10 -8.46 28.86
CA ALA A 64 3.75 -9.50 28.05
C ALA A 64 2.96 -10.82 28.07
N ALA A 65 2.44 -11.23 29.23
CA ALA A 65 1.62 -12.43 29.36
C ALA A 65 0.31 -12.33 28.57
N SER A 66 -0.36 -11.18 28.63
CA SER A 66 -1.62 -10.97 27.90
C SER A 66 -1.42 -10.79 26.38
N CYS A 67 -0.27 -10.28 25.94
CA CYS A 67 0.04 -10.14 24.52
C CYS A 67 0.38 -11.48 23.83
N ALA A 68 0.83 -12.50 24.57
CA ALA A 68 1.22 -13.81 24.01
C ALA A 68 0.06 -14.53 23.27
N GLY A 69 -1.19 -14.25 23.64
CA GLY A 69 -2.40 -14.77 22.98
C GLY A 69 -3.29 -13.66 22.43
N CYS A 70 -2.72 -12.51 22.05
CA CYS A 70 -3.49 -11.32 21.70
C CYS A 70 -4.44 -11.59 20.50
N PRO A 71 -5.76 -11.37 20.66
CA PRO A 71 -6.75 -11.59 19.60
C PRO A 71 -6.81 -10.45 18.57
N GLY A 72 -6.04 -9.37 18.75
CA GLY A 72 -5.98 -8.22 17.84
C GLY A 72 -6.26 -6.88 18.53
N LEU A 73 -6.21 -5.79 17.74
CA LEU A 73 -6.30 -4.41 18.24
C LEU A 73 -7.64 -4.08 18.91
N SER A 74 -8.75 -4.62 18.41
CA SER A 74 -10.10 -4.34 18.92
C SER A 74 -10.30 -4.82 20.36
N ALA A 75 -9.59 -5.88 20.75
CA ALA A 75 -9.65 -6.48 22.08
C ALA A 75 -8.42 -6.15 22.94
N CYS A 76 -7.59 -5.19 22.52
CA CYS A 76 -6.46 -4.71 23.32
C CYS A 76 -6.97 -3.95 24.56
N THR A 77 -6.62 -4.44 25.75
CA THR A 77 -7.05 -3.89 27.06
C THR A 77 -6.02 -3.00 27.73
N HIS A 78 -4.82 -2.86 27.14
CA HIS A 78 -3.74 -2.05 27.69
C HIS A 78 -4.02 -0.55 27.57
N ALA A 79 -3.40 0.22 28.48
CA ALA A 79 -3.48 1.67 28.48
C ALA A 79 -2.94 2.26 27.15
N PHE A 80 -1.81 1.73 26.66
CA PHE A 80 -1.25 2.07 25.35
C PHE A 80 -1.68 1.04 24.30
N ARG A 81 -2.92 1.17 23.80
CA ARG A 81 -3.47 0.24 22.81
C ARG A 81 -2.57 0.11 21.58
N GLY A 82 -2.41 -1.13 21.10
CA GLY A 82 -1.57 -1.43 19.93
C GLY A 82 -0.07 -1.31 20.17
N HIS A 83 0.39 -1.11 21.41
CA HIS A 83 1.81 -1.02 21.74
C HIS A 83 2.18 -2.08 22.76
N VAL A 84 3.47 -2.45 22.77
CA VAL A 84 4.06 -3.34 23.75
C VAL A 84 5.25 -2.67 24.42
N PRO A 85 5.46 -2.93 25.73
CA PRO A 85 6.63 -2.42 26.43
C PRO A 85 7.89 -3.15 25.95
N VAL A 86 8.85 -2.39 25.46
CA VAL A 86 10.19 -2.82 25.07
C VAL A 86 11.17 -2.37 26.15
N PRO A 87 11.69 -3.30 26.96
CA PRO A 87 12.61 -2.99 28.04
C PRO A 87 13.98 -2.56 27.48
N ARG A 88 14.59 -1.54 28.07
CA ARG A 88 15.88 -0.96 27.66
C ARG A 88 16.68 -0.51 28.88
N ARG A 89 18.00 -0.38 28.71
CA ARG A 89 18.88 0.23 29.71
C ARG A 89 18.72 1.75 29.68
N GLY A 90 18.39 2.34 30.82
CA GLY A 90 18.32 3.78 31.01
C GLY A 90 19.70 4.42 31.13
N GLU A 91 19.76 5.74 30.97
CA GLU A 91 21.00 6.53 31.12
C GLU A 91 21.54 6.48 32.56
N ASP A 92 20.66 6.30 33.55
CA ASP A 92 21.00 6.10 34.96
C ASP A 92 21.50 4.66 35.27
N GLY A 93 21.65 3.84 34.24
CA GLY A 93 21.97 2.42 34.35
C GLY A 93 20.83 1.55 34.86
N GLY A 94 19.63 2.10 35.05
CA GLY A 94 18.43 1.38 35.48
C GLY A 94 17.67 0.72 34.32
N LEU A 95 16.56 0.06 34.65
CA LEU A 95 15.66 -0.54 33.67
C LEU A 95 14.53 0.43 33.32
N ILE A 96 14.38 0.76 32.04
CA ILE A 96 13.27 1.57 31.52
C ILE A 96 12.45 0.75 30.50
N PHE A 97 11.21 1.17 30.24
CA PHE A 97 10.32 0.52 29.28
C PHE A 97 9.84 1.53 28.25
N ALA A 98 10.38 1.45 27.03
CA ALA A 98 9.85 2.18 25.89
C ALA A 98 8.61 1.46 25.35
N TYR A 99 7.75 2.15 24.60
CA TYR A 99 6.61 1.50 23.96
C TYR A 99 6.76 1.53 22.45
N GLU A 100 6.62 0.37 21.83
CA GLU A 100 6.70 0.22 20.38
C GLU A 100 5.42 -0.42 19.84
N PRO A 101 5.02 -0.10 18.60
CA PRO A 101 3.86 -0.71 17.96
C PRO A 101 3.96 -2.24 17.96
N CYS A 102 2.90 -2.93 18.39
CA CYS A 102 2.81 -4.38 18.34
C CYS A 102 2.62 -4.88 16.89
N ALA A 103 2.68 -6.20 16.66
CA ALA A 103 2.52 -6.77 15.33
C ALA A 103 1.21 -6.34 14.63
N PHE A 104 0.09 -6.33 15.36
CA PHE A 104 -1.20 -5.91 14.80
C PHE A 104 -1.25 -4.41 14.46
N GLU A 105 -0.65 -3.56 15.30
CA GLU A 105 -0.57 -2.12 15.03
C GLU A 105 0.33 -1.82 13.84
N ARG A 106 1.48 -2.51 13.73
CA ARG A 106 2.35 -2.41 12.55
C ARG A 106 1.62 -2.82 11.28
N GLN A 107 0.90 -3.94 11.31
CA GLN A 107 0.09 -4.41 10.19
C GLN A 107 -1.02 -3.43 9.83
N ALA A 108 -1.73 -2.87 10.82
CA ALA A 108 -2.78 -1.88 10.61
C ALA A 108 -2.22 -0.59 9.98
N ARG A 109 -1.08 -0.10 10.48
CA ARG A 109 -0.38 1.07 9.92
C ARG A 109 0.09 0.82 8.49
N GLU A 110 0.64 -0.35 8.22
CA GLU A 110 1.07 -0.73 6.87
C GLU A 110 -0.12 -0.84 5.92
N ALA A 111 -1.22 -1.47 6.34
CA ALA A 111 -2.44 -1.55 5.55
C ALA A 111 -3.03 -0.15 5.26
N ALA A 112 -3.05 0.74 6.25
CA ALA A 112 -3.50 2.13 6.08
C ALA A 112 -2.57 2.90 5.12
N ARG A 113 -1.25 2.75 5.25
CA ARG A 113 -0.26 3.33 4.34
C ARG A 113 -0.48 2.83 2.91
N ARG A 114 -0.62 1.52 2.71
CA ARG A 114 -0.88 0.92 1.40
C ARG A 114 -2.18 1.44 0.79
N ARG A 115 -3.26 1.54 1.56
CA ARG A 115 -4.55 2.12 1.09
C ARG A 115 -4.43 3.57 0.66
N ARG A 116 -3.63 4.38 1.37
CA ARG A 116 -3.40 5.78 1.00
C ARG A 116 -2.60 5.91 -0.29
N LEU A 117 -1.60 5.05 -0.48
CA LEU A 117 -0.72 5.03 -1.65
C LEU A 117 -1.37 4.36 -2.86
N PHE A 118 -2.22 3.36 -2.67
CA PHE A 118 -2.86 2.61 -3.74
C PHE A 118 -4.35 2.92 -3.81
N ARG A 119 -4.70 3.93 -4.60
CA ARG A 119 -6.08 4.31 -4.85
C ARG A 119 -6.58 3.57 -6.08
N THR A 120 -7.83 3.13 -6.04
CA THR A 120 -8.43 2.40 -7.15
C THR A 120 -9.85 2.86 -7.41
N LEU A 121 -10.26 2.82 -8.68
CA LEU A 121 -11.63 3.11 -9.11
C LEU A 121 -12.16 1.97 -9.97
N SER A 122 -13.19 1.29 -9.48
CA SER A 122 -13.81 0.13 -10.14
C SER A 122 -12.83 -0.99 -10.49
N ILE A 123 -11.83 -1.19 -9.64
CA ILE A 123 -10.88 -2.30 -9.69
C ILE A 123 -11.19 -3.23 -8.50
N PRO A 124 -11.33 -4.55 -8.72
CA PRO A 124 -11.55 -5.52 -7.65
C PRO A 124 -10.49 -5.47 -6.53
N GLU A 125 -10.90 -5.64 -5.27
CA GLU A 125 -10.02 -5.50 -4.10
C GLU A 125 -8.87 -6.53 -4.13
N GLU A 126 -9.12 -7.72 -4.68
CA GLU A 126 -8.12 -8.80 -4.79
C GLU A 126 -6.91 -8.38 -5.62
N LEU A 127 -7.11 -7.50 -6.61
CA LEU A 127 -6.02 -7.00 -7.45
C LEU A 127 -5.05 -6.09 -6.67
N ARG A 128 -5.46 -5.50 -5.55
CA ARG A 128 -4.57 -4.68 -4.72
C ARG A 128 -3.50 -5.48 -4.00
N ALA A 129 -3.71 -6.79 -3.86
CA ALA A 129 -2.78 -7.71 -3.21
C ALA A 129 -1.73 -8.29 -4.16
N VAL A 130 -1.93 -8.17 -5.47
CA VAL A 130 -1.04 -8.78 -6.48
C VAL A 130 0.31 -8.09 -6.53
N ARG A 131 1.38 -8.85 -6.79
CA ARG A 131 2.76 -8.40 -7.00
C ARG A 131 3.36 -9.03 -8.25
N MET A 132 4.47 -8.46 -8.71
CA MET A 132 5.23 -9.04 -9.83
C MET A 132 5.62 -10.50 -9.60
N GLY A 133 5.91 -10.91 -8.36
CA GLY A 133 6.24 -12.29 -8.00
C GLY A 133 5.07 -13.29 -8.14
N ASP A 134 3.82 -12.81 -8.20
CA ASP A 134 2.65 -13.66 -8.38
C ASP A 134 2.37 -14.01 -9.86
N LEU A 135 3.07 -13.34 -10.79
CA LEU A 135 2.84 -13.51 -12.22
C LEU A 135 3.45 -14.81 -12.74
N VAL A 136 2.64 -15.62 -13.42
CA VAL A 136 3.13 -16.78 -14.18
C VAL A 136 3.56 -16.33 -15.58
N ARG A 137 4.87 -16.35 -15.81
CA ARG A 137 5.51 -15.99 -17.09
C ARG A 137 5.39 -17.13 -18.10
N ASP A 138 5.00 -16.81 -19.32
CA ASP A 138 4.95 -17.71 -20.48
C ASP A 138 5.42 -16.98 -21.76
N GLU A 139 5.42 -17.69 -22.88
CA GLU A 139 5.81 -17.13 -24.19
C GLU A 139 4.94 -15.96 -24.66
N HIS A 140 3.68 -15.88 -24.21
CA HIS A 140 2.72 -14.87 -24.67
C HIS A 140 2.81 -13.56 -23.87
N ASN A 141 3.27 -13.62 -22.61
CA ASN A 141 3.35 -12.46 -21.72
C ASN A 141 4.78 -12.05 -21.36
N ALA A 142 5.81 -12.84 -21.71
CA ALA A 142 7.19 -12.59 -21.30
C ALA A 142 7.69 -11.19 -21.65
N ARG A 143 7.34 -10.69 -22.84
CA ARG A 143 7.70 -9.33 -23.30
C ARG A 143 7.03 -8.24 -22.47
N ALA A 144 5.73 -8.39 -22.17
CA ALA A 144 5.00 -7.44 -21.34
C ALA A 144 5.51 -7.41 -19.90
N ILE A 145 5.82 -8.58 -19.33
CA ILE A 145 6.43 -8.68 -18.00
C ILE A 145 7.83 -8.04 -18.00
N ALA A 146 8.65 -8.27 -19.02
CA ALA A 146 9.98 -7.67 -19.12
C ALA A 146 9.92 -6.12 -19.21
N ALA A 147 8.98 -5.58 -19.99
CA ALA A 147 8.76 -4.15 -20.08
C ALA A 147 8.28 -3.55 -18.74
N ALA A 148 7.39 -4.26 -18.03
CA ALA A 148 6.95 -3.90 -16.69
C ALA A 148 8.09 -3.93 -15.66
N GLU A 149 8.94 -4.96 -15.67
CA GLU A 149 10.14 -5.06 -14.83
C GLU A 149 11.10 -3.88 -15.08
N ALA A 150 11.35 -3.56 -16.36
CA ALA A 150 12.19 -2.43 -16.74
C ALA A 150 11.60 -1.08 -16.30
N PHE A 151 10.27 -0.91 -16.40
CA PHE A 151 9.56 0.25 -15.89
C PHE A 151 9.71 0.37 -14.36
N LEU A 152 9.46 -0.71 -13.62
CA LEU A 152 9.60 -0.76 -12.16
C LEU A 152 11.01 -0.40 -11.71
N ALA A 153 12.04 -0.97 -12.34
CA ALA A 153 13.43 -0.67 -12.02
C ALA A 153 13.77 0.82 -12.18
N ARG A 154 13.17 1.50 -13.17
CA ARG A 154 13.33 2.96 -13.34
C ARG A 154 12.60 3.76 -12.26
N GLN A 155 11.37 3.38 -11.91
CA GLN A 155 10.55 4.11 -10.93
C GLN A 155 11.02 3.91 -9.49
N ILE A 156 11.36 2.68 -9.11
CA ILE A 156 11.79 2.34 -7.74
C ILE A 156 13.13 3.01 -7.40
N ARG A 157 14.11 3.01 -8.33
CA ARG A 157 15.40 3.71 -8.13
C ARG A 157 15.25 5.19 -7.83
N ARG A 158 14.15 5.80 -8.27
CA ARG A 158 13.85 7.22 -8.05
C ARG A 158 12.81 7.45 -6.96
N SER A 159 12.34 6.38 -6.30
CA SER A 159 11.26 6.44 -5.32
C SER A 159 10.04 7.20 -5.84
N GLY A 160 9.69 7.02 -7.13
CA GLY A 160 8.56 7.69 -7.77
C GLY A 160 8.76 9.18 -8.09
N ARG A 161 9.96 9.74 -7.83
CA ARG A 161 10.24 11.15 -8.17
C ARG A 161 10.11 11.40 -9.67
N PRO A 162 9.51 12.52 -10.08
CA PRO A 162 9.28 12.77 -11.49
C PRO A 162 10.57 12.93 -12.29
N GLU A 163 10.53 12.51 -13.55
CA GLU A 163 11.66 12.60 -14.48
C GLU A 163 11.19 13.17 -15.82
N ALA A 164 11.90 14.17 -16.33
CA ALA A 164 11.66 14.70 -17.65
C ALA A 164 11.80 13.59 -18.70
N GLY A 165 10.72 13.30 -19.43
CA GLY A 165 10.72 12.23 -20.42
C GLY A 165 10.45 10.83 -19.86
N ALA A 166 10.01 10.70 -18.60
CA ALA A 166 9.54 9.43 -18.05
C ALA A 166 8.52 8.78 -18.98
N ARG A 167 8.82 7.56 -19.44
CA ARG A 167 7.90 6.77 -20.27
C ARG A 167 7.13 5.78 -19.41
N GLY A 168 5.83 5.72 -19.65
CA GLY A 168 4.94 4.69 -19.14
C GLY A 168 4.93 3.44 -20.00
N LEU A 169 3.86 2.68 -19.90
CA LEU A 169 3.69 1.39 -20.57
C LEU A 169 2.27 1.29 -21.11
N TYR A 170 2.13 0.93 -22.38
CA TYR A 170 0.84 0.67 -23.02
C TYR A 170 0.79 -0.81 -23.39
N VAL A 171 -0.04 -1.58 -22.69
CA VAL A 171 -0.20 -3.03 -22.94
C VAL A 171 -1.52 -3.28 -23.64
N TYR A 172 -1.47 -3.85 -24.84
CA TYR A 172 -2.68 -4.19 -25.58
C TYR A 172 -2.73 -5.65 -26.01
N GLY A 173 -3.93 -6.12 -26.30
CA GLY A 173 -4.16 -7.49 -26.78
C GLY A 173 -5.56 -8.00 -26.43
N PRO A 174 -5.85 -9.29 -26.67
CA PRO A 174 -7.19 -9.84 -26.50
C PRO A 174 -7.75 -9.79 -25.07
N PHE A 175 -9.05 -10.05 -24.95
CA PHE A 175 -9.72 -10.14 -23.65
C PHE A 175 -9.18 -11.30 -22.81
N GLY A 176 -9.03 -11.06 -21.50
CA GLY A 176 -8.72 -12.12 -20.53
C GLY A 176 -7.28 -12.64 -20.54
N VAL A 177 -6.38 -12.08 -21.33
CA VAL A 177 -4.96 -12.49 -21.38
C VAL A 177 -4.14 -12.06 -20.14
N GLY A 178 -4.71 -11.20 -19.28
CA GLY A 178 -4.10 -10.80 -18.01
C GLY A 178 -3.49 -9.40 -17.95
N LYS A 179 -3.82 -8.50 -18.89
CA LYS A 179 -3.30 -7.12 -18.93
C LYS A 179 -3.55 -6.35 -17.61
N SER A 180 -4.79 -6.33 -17.13
CA SER A 180 -5.15 -5.68 -15.86
C SER A 180 -4.45 -6.32 -14.66
N TYR A 181 -4.24 -7.65 -14.71
CA TYR A 181 -3.52 -8.39 -13.66
C TYR A 181 -2.02 -8.03 -13.63
N LEU A 182 -1.40 -7.85 -14.79
CA LEU A 182 -0.04 -7.31 -14.91
C LEU A 182 0.04 -5.89 -14.35
N MET A 183 -0.91 -5.01 -14.68
CA MET A 183 -0.92 -3.65 -14.12
C MET A 183 -1.14 -3.63 -12.60
N ALA A 184 -1.98 -4.52 -12.09
CA ALA A 184 -2.17 -4.71 -10.66
C ALA A 184 -0.87 -5.15 -9.95
N ALA A 185 -0.14 -6.08 -10.55
CA ALA A 185 1.17 -6.53 -10.08
C ALA A 185 2.19 -5.38 -10.02
N VAL A 186 2.25 -4.58 -11.08
CA VAL A 186 3.10 -3.37 -11.15
C VAL A 186 2.72 -2.39 -10.05
N ALA A 187 1.42 -2.07 -9.92
CA ALA A 187 0.92 -1.15 -8.92
C ALA A 187 1.23 -1.60 -7.49
N GLY A 188 0.99 -2.88 -7.18
CA GLY A 188 1.27 -3.45 -5.86
C GLY A 188 2.74 -3.35 -5.48
N THR A 189 3.65 -3.64 -6.43
CA THR A 189 5.10 -3.56 -6.24
C THR A 189 5.58 -2.11 -6.09
N LEU A 190 5.01 -1.14 -6.84
CA LEU A 190 5.30 0.29 -6.65
C LEU A 190 4.89 0.79 -5.27
N VAL A 191 3.72 0.38 -4.79
CA VAL A 191 3.17 0.79 -3.50
C VAL A 191 4.02 0.26 -2.34
N ASP A 192 4.54 -0.97 -2.45
CA ASP A 192 5.50 -1.49 -1.47
C ASP A 192 6.78 -0.62 -1.42
N ALA A 193 7.25 -0.16 -2.58
CA ALA A 193 8.35 0.77 -2.70
C ALA A 193 8.00 2.22 -2.27
N GLY A 194 6.78 2.48 -1.82
CA GLY A 194 6.33 3.79 -1.33
C GLY A 194 5.89 4.78 -2.41
N VAL A 195 5.73 4.32 -3.65
CA VAL A 195 5.25 5.14 -4.78
C VAL A 195 3.73 5.15 -4.78
N SER A 196 3.12 6.33 -4.92
CA SER A 196 1.67 6.46 -5.02
C SER A 196 1.16 6.06 -6.40
N VAL A 197 0.07 5.28 -6.43
CA VAL A 197 -0.55 4.74 -7.65
C VAL A 197 -2.05 4.97 -7.59
N PHE A 198 -2.60 5.52 -8.68
CA PHE A 198 -4.03 5.51 -8.95
C PHE A 198 -4.30 4.52 -10.07
N PHE A 199 -5.17 3.54 -9.85
CA PHE A 199 -5.57 2.57 -10.87
C PHE A 199 -7.07 2.63 -11.14
N ALA A 200 -7.46 3.06 -12.34
CA ALA A 200 -8.84 3.31 -12.70
C ALA A 200 -9.27 2.48 -13.91
N TYR A 201 -10.46 1.88 -13.84
CA TYR A 201 -11.16 1.41 -15.03
C TYR A 201 -11.72 2.62 -15.79
N VAL A 202 -11.29 2.81 -17.04
CA VAL A 202 -11.55 4.04 -17.82
C VAL A 202 -13.04 4.37 -17.95
N PRO A 203 -13.94 3.43 -18.28
CA PRO A 203 -15.37 3.73 -18.37
C PRO A 203 -15.96 4.25 -17.06
N ALA A 204 -15.58 3.67 -15.92
CA ALA A 204 -16.04 4.13 -14.61
C ALA A 204 -15.49 5.51 -14.26
N LEU A 205 -14.22 5.76 -14.57
CA LEU A 205 -13.59 7.07 -14.40
C LEU A 205 -14.34 8.16 -15.17
N VAL A 206 -14.68 7.90 -16.43
CA VAL A 206 -15.45 8.83 -17.25
C VAL A 206 -16.82 9.10 -16.65
N SER A 207 -17.53 8.07 -16.20
CA SER A 207 -18.84 8.22 -15.56
C SER A 207 -18.77 9.05 -14.28
N GLU A 208 -17.79 8.80 -13.42
CA GLU A 208 -17.60 9.54 -12.16
C GLU A 208 -17.25 11.01 -12.42
N LEU A 209 -16.31 11.26 -13.34
CA LEU A 209 -15.92 12.62 -13.70
C LEU A 209 -17.08 13.41 -14.32
N ARG A 210 -17.94 12.77 -15.12
CA ARG A 210 -19.16 13.41 -15.64
C ARG A 210 -20.15 13.76 -14.55
N ALA A 211 -20.33 12.86 -13.57
CA ALA A 211 -21.27 13.06 -12.48
C ALA A 211 -20.85 14.21 -11.56
N GLY A 212 -19.55 14.43 -11.38
CA GLY A 212 -19.01 15.53 -10.57
C GLY A 212 -18.94 16.90 -11.27
N VAL A 213 -19.26 17.00 -12.57
CA VAL A 213 -19.16 18.29 -13.29
C VAL A 213 -20.09 19.31 -12.65
N GLY A 214 -19.52 20.41 -12.16
CA GLY A 214 -20.26 21.49 -11.49
C GLY A 214 -20.07 21.52 -9.97
N ASP A 215 -19.47 20.48 -9.39
CA ASP A 215 -19.15 20.39 -7.97
C ASP A 215 -17.66 20.70 -7.71
N GLU A 216 -17.34 21.18 -6.51
CA GLU A 216 -15.95 21.43 -6.09
C GLU A 216 -15.10 20.14 -6.09
N THR A 217 -15.75 18.99 -5.90
CA THR A 217 -15.10 17.66 -5.84
C THR A 217 -14.44 17.26 -7.17
N PHE A 218 -14.94 17.72 -8.31
CA PHE A 218 -14.38 17.39 -9.63
C PHE A 218 -12.98 17.94 -9.84
N LEU A 219 -12.73 19.18 -9.38
CA LEU A 219 -11.41 19.79 -9.51
C LEU A 219 -10.37 19.08 -8.65
N ASP A 220 -10.77 18.63 -7.46
CA ASP A 220 -9.88 17.88 -6.58
C ASP A 220 -9.56 16.49 -7.12
N GLN A 221 -10.56 15.80 -7.67
CA GLN A 221 -10.35 14.54 -8.38
C GLN A 221 -9.39 14.72 -9.56
N LEU A 222 -9.59 15.72 -10.42
CA LEU A 222 -8.68 16.00 -11.54
C LEU A 222 -7.25 16.31 -11.08
N ARG A 223 -7.09 17.15 -10.04
CA ARG A 223 -5.78 17.47 -9.46
C ARG A 223 -5.08 16.21 -8.97
N GLU A 224 -5.80 15.30 -8.34
CA GLU A 224 -5.26 14.03 -7.90
C GLU A 224 -4.73 13.19 -9.07
N LEU A 225 -5.53 13.03 -10.13
CA LEU A 225 -5.12 12.31 -11.34
C LEU A 225 -3.86 12.93 -11.98
N MET A 226 -3.70 14.25 -11.88
CA MET A 226 -2.52 14.95 -12.41
C MET A 226 -1.27 14.84 -11.52
N THR A 227 -1.43 14.59 -10.22
CA THR A 227 -0.34 14.68 -9.23
C THR A 227 0.16 13.36 -8.68
N VAL A 228 -0.64 12.29 -8.75
CA VAL A 228 -0.21 10.94 -8.33
C VAL A 228 1.04 10.48 -9.10
N ASP A 229 1.98 9.82 -8.42
CA ASP A 229 3.29 9.49 -9.02
C ASP A 229 3.11 8.63 -10.28
N VAL A 230 2.24 7.61 -10.19
CA VAL A 230 1.90 6.74 -11.30
C VAL A 230 0.39 6.62 -11.47
N PHE A 231 -0.09 6.78 -12.70
CA PHE A 231 -1.51 6.63 -13.03
C PHE A 231 -1.68 5.48 -14.00
N ILE A 232 -2.63 4.59 -13.73
CA ILE A 232 -2.94 3.44 -14.56
C ILE A 232 -4.39 3.57 -15.05
N LEU A 233 -4.55 3.58 -16.37
CA LEU A 233 -5.82 3.61 -17.07
C LEU A 233 -6.11 2.22 -17.65
N ASP A 234 -7.02 1.48 -17.02
CA ASP A 234 -7.42 0.14 -17.45
C ASP A 234 -8.51 0.19 -18.51
N ASP A 235 -8.34 -0.63 -19.54
CA ASP A 235 -9.30 -0.86 -20.62
C ASP A 235 -9.65 0.41 -21.40
N LEU A 236 -8.63 1.19 -21.75
CA LEU A 236 -8.75 2.36 -22.60
C LEU A 236 -9.36 1.99 -23.95
N GLY A 237 -10.40 2.72 -24.37
CA GLY A 237 -11.17 2.47 -25.58
C GLY A 237 -12.44 1.64 -25.34
N ALA A 238 -12.71 1.17 -24.12
CA ALA A 238 -13.97 0.54 -23.75
C ALA A 238 -15.07 1.54 -23.33
N GLU A 239 -14.70 2.81 -23.14
CA GLU A 239 -15.63 3.85 -22.68
C GLU A 239 -16.52 4.40 -23.80
N GLN A 240 -17.58 5.10 -23.40
CA GLN A 240 -18.31 5.95 -24.35
C GLN A 240 -17.46 7.16 -24.71
N VAL A 241 -16.81 7.06 -25.86
CA VAL A 241 -15.96 8.12 -26.38
C VAL A 241 -16.80 9.32 -26.81
N THR A 242 -16.45 10.48 -26.26
CA THR A 242 -17.04 11.77 -26.65
C THR A 242 -15.95 12.83 -26.70
N PRO A 243 -16.16 13.94 -27.43
CA PRO A 243 -15.22 15.06 -27.44
C PRO A 243 -14.86 15.57 -26.05
N TRP A 244 -15.81 15.60 -25.11
CA TRP A 244 -15.55 16.02 -23.73
C TRP A 244 -14.53 15.12 -23.02
N VAL A 245 -14.69 13.79 -23.12
CA VAL A 245 -13.73 12.84 -22.52
C VAL A 245 -12.34 13.02 -23.11
N ARG A 246 -12.25 13.13 -24.44
CA ARG A 246 -10.99 13.30 -25.15
C ARG A 246 -10.31 14.63 -24.79
N ASP A 247 -11.04 15.73 -24.93
CA ASP A 247 -10.49 17.09 -24.96
C ASP A 247 -10.44 17.77 -23.59
N ALA A 248 -11.40 17.50 -22.71
CA ALA A 248 -11.47 18.14 -21.39
C ALA A 248 -10.87 17.27 -20.28
N VAL A 249 -10.77 15.95 -20.48
CA VAL A 249 -10.28 15.01 -19.46
C VAL A 249 -8.94 14.40 -19.86
N LEU A 250 -8.93 13.51 -20.85
CA LEU A 250 -7.74 12.71 -21.17
C LEU A 250 -6.57 13.59 -21.65
N LEU A 251 -6.80 14.48 -22.62
CA LEU A 251 -5.75 15.33 -23.16
C LEU A 251 -5.09 16.22 -22.09
N PRO A 252 -5.83 16.99 -21.27
CA PRO A 252 -5.23 17.81 -20.21
C PRO A 252 -4.50 16.99 -19.16
N VAL A 253 -5.13 15.91 -18.65
CA VAL A 253 -4.52 15.06 -17.62
C VAL A 253 -3.20 14.46 -18.11
N LEU A 254 -3.18 13.88 -19.31
CA LEU A 254 -1.97 13.29 -19.87
C LEU A 254 -0.88 14.34 -20.17
N SER A 255 -1.26 15.56 -20.54
CA SER A 255 -0.31 16.66 -20.79
C SER A 255 0.38 17.08 -19.49
N THR A 256 -0.41 17.43 -18.47
CA THR A 256 0.09 17.88 -17.17
C THR A 256 0.99 16.83 -16.53
N ARG A 257 0.62 15.55 -16.62
CA ARG A 257 1.44 14.45 -16.13
C ARG A 257 2.76 14.33 -16.87
N ALA A 258 2.74 14.42 -18.21
CA ALA A 258 3.94 14.33 -19.03
C ALA A 258 4.91 15.51 -18.79
N GLU A 259 4.37 16.73 -18.67
CA GLU A 259 5.14 17.94 -18.31
C GLU A 259 5.74 17.81 -16.91
N GLY A 260 4.95 17.28 -15.97
CA GLY A 260 5.36 17.02 -14.60
C GLY A 260 6.26 15.80 -14.44
N GLY A 261 6.64 15.08 -15.51
CA GLY A 261 7.51 13.89 -15.44
C GLY A 261 6.90 12.66 -14.77
N ARG A 262 5.57 12.57 -14.71
CA ARG A 262 4.80 11.50 -14.07
C ARG A 262 4.30 10.50 -15.13
N PRO A 263 4.74 9.24 -15.11
CA PRO A 263 4.34 8.28 -16.14
C PRO A 263 2.87 7.86 -16.00
N THR A 264 2.27 7.49 -17.13
CA THR A 264 0.93 6.90 -17.18
C THR A 264 1.01 5.53 -17.85
N LEU A 265 0.40 4.52 -17.26
CA LEU A 265 0.29 3.18 -17.84
C LEU A 265 -1.12 2.95 -18.34
N PHE A 266 -1.24 2.11 -19.35
CA PHE A 266 -2.49 1.86 -20.04
C PHE A 266 -2.64 0.37 -20.30
N THR A 267 -3.88 -0.12 -20.22
CA THR A 267 -4.28 -1.36 -20.89
C THR A 267 -5.34 -1.06 -21.94
N SER A 268 -5.38 -1.84 -23.02
CA SER A 268 -6.44 -1.74 -24.04
C SER A 268 -6.65 -3.07 -24.74
N ASN A 269 -7.83 -3.27 -25.34
CA ASN A 269 -8.03 -4.36 -26.30
C ASN A 269 -7.63 -3.96 -27.73
N LEU A 270 -7.34 -2.67 -27.95
CA LEU A 270 -7.02 -2.09 -29.24
C LEU A 270 -5.53 -1.75 -29.31
N PRO A 271 -4.89 -1.87 -30.47
CA PRO A 271 -3.63 -1.19 -30.73
C PRO A 271 -3.83 0.35 -30.77
N PRO A 272 -2.77 1.15 -30.58
CA PRO A 272 -2.88 2.62 -30.61
C PRO A 272 -3.46 3.17 -31.91
N GLU A 273 -3.22 2.51 -33.03
CA GLU A 273 -3.72 2.90 -34.35
C GLU A 273 -5.26 2.87 -34.39
N ASP A 274 -5.87 1.82 -33.85
CA ASP A 274 -7.34 1.67 -33.81
C ASP A 274 -7.99 2.64 -32.82
N LEU A 275 -7.26 3.12 -31.81
CA LEU A 275 -7.73 4.20 -30.94
C LEU A 275 -7.95 5.51 -31.73
N LEU A 276 -7.18 5.74 -32.80
CA LEU A 276 -7.35 6.94 -33.62
C LEU A 276 -8.73 6.98 -34.25
N GLU A 277 -9.15 5.86 -34.84
CA GLU A 277 -10.48 5.72 -35.45
C GLU A 277 -11.58 5.90 -34.41
N LEU A 278 -11.41 5.26 -33.25
CA LEU A 278 -12.38 5.34 -32.15
C LEU A 278 -12.55 6.78 -31.61
N TYR A 279 -11.45 7.50 -31.37
CA TYR A 279 -11.49 8.88 -30.87
C TYR A 279 -11.77 9.93 -31.96
N GLY A 280 -11.56 9.61 -33.22
CA GLY A 280 -11.85 10.46 -34.38
C GLY A 280 -13.31 10.42 -34.81
N GLY A 281 -13.96 9.26 -34.69
CA GLY A 281 -15.35 9.05 -35.12
C GLY A 281 -16.45 9.57 -34.17
N ALA A 282 -16.08 10.26 -33.08
CA ALA A 282 -16.99 10.58 -31.99
C ALA A 282 -18.01 11.71 -32.27
N SER A 283 -17.90 12.44 -33.39
CA SER A 283 -18.79 13.59 -33.68
C SER A 283 -18.92 13.93 -35.19
N ARG A 284 -19.83 14.87 -35.50
CA ARG A 284 -20.18 15.29 -36.87
C ARG A 284 -19.14 16.18 -37.56
N ASP A 285 -18.18 16.73 -36.82
CA ASP A 285 -17.14 17.66 -37.31
C ASP A 285 -15.83 16.92 -37.61
N GLY A 286 -15.91 15.94 -38.53
CA GLY A 286 -14.93 14.87 -38.70
C GLY A 286 -13.45 15.29 -38.80
N VAL A 287 -13.12 16.39 -39.48
CA VAL A 287 -11.71 16.81 -39.68
C VAL A 287 -11.07 17.36 -38.39
N ILE A 288 -11.81 18.11 -37.58
CA ILE A 288 -11.27 18.70 -36.33
C ILE A 288 -11.09 17.60 -35.29
N ASP A 289 -12.03 16.66 -35.25
CA ASP A 289 -11.99 15.53 -34.32
C ASP A 289 -10.85 14.56 -34.62
N GLU A 290 -10.59 14.29 -35.89
CA GLU A 290 -9.45 13.47 -36.32
C GLU A 290 -8.12 14.06 -35.87
N LEU A 291 -7.91 15.37 -36.05
CA LEU A 291 -6.69 16.06 -35.59
C LEU A 291 -6.52 15.99 -34.05
N ARG A 292 -7.62 16.13 -33.29
CA ARG A 292 -7.57 16.05 -31.82
C ARG A 292 -7.35 14.63 -31.33
N ALA A 293 -7.98 13.64 -31.97
CA ALA A 293 -7.72 12.23 -31.73
C ALA A 293 -6.25 11.89 -32.00
N HIS A 294 -5.69 12.39 -33.09
CA HIS A 294 -4.28 12.21 -33.42
C HIS A 294 -3.36 12.78 -32.34
N ARG A 295 -3.67 13.95 -31.77
CA ARG A 295 -2.90 14.51 -30.66
C ARG A 295 -2.93 13.63 -29.41
N LEU A 296 -4.08 13.04 -29.09
CA LEU A 296 -4.23 12.15 -27.93
C LEU A 296 -3.42 10.87 -28.13
N VAL A 297 -3.64 10.17 -29.25
CA VAL A 297 -2.99 8.90 -29.56
C VAL A 297 -1.47 9.08 -29.67
N GLU A 298 -1.01 10.13 -30.35
CA GLU A 298 0.42 10.41 -30.47
C GLU A 298 1.07 10.70 -29.13
N ARG A 299 0.35 11.36 -28.20
CA ARG A 299 0.84 11.58 -26.84
C ARG A 299 0.95 10.28 -26.06
N ILE A 300 0.00 9.35 -26.22
CA ILE A 300 0.08 8.02 -25.61
C ILE A 300 1.28 7.25 -26.16
N ARG A 301 1.47 7.21 -27.49
CA ARG A 301 2.56 6.48 -28.17
C ARG A 301 3.94 7.03 -27.81
N THR A 302 4.13 8.34 -27.85
CA THR A 302 5.43 8.96 -27.57
C THR A 302 5.84 8.89 -26.10
N ARG A 303 4.86 8.79 -25.19
CA ARG A 303 5.08 8.75 -23.73
C ARG A 303 4.96 7.35 -23.13
N SER A 304 4.78 6.32 -23.95
CA SER A 304 4.66 4.94 -23.48
C SER A 304 5.48 3.99 -24.33
N GLU A 305 6.01 2.93 -23.71
CA GLU A 305 6.45 1.76 -24.46
C GLU A 305 5.21 0.94 -24.84
N VAL A 306 5.00 0.68 -26.14
CA VAL A 306 3.84 -0.06 -26.65
C VAL A 306 4.20 -1.55 -26.75
N VAL A 307 3.43 -2.40 -26.06
CA VAL A 307 3.71 -3.84 -25.97
C VAL A 307 2.43 -4.64 -26.18
N PHE A 308 2.48 -5.60 -27.10
CA PHE A 308 1.44 -6.59 -27.28
C PHE A 308 1.56 -7.71 -26.22
N MET A 309 0.43 -8.12 -25.66
CA MET A 309 0.30 -9.26 -24.75
C MET A 309 -0.79 -10.20 -25.27
N GLY A 310 -0.41 -11.39 -25.71
CA GLY A 310 -1.31 -12.39 -26.28
C GLY A 310 -1.64 -13.53 -25.31
N GLY A 311 -2.05 -14.66 -25.88
CA GLY A 311 -2.26 -15.91 -25.16
C GLY A 311 -3.72 -16.25 -24.89
N PRO A 312 -3.98 -17.36 -24.18
CA PRO A 312 -5.34 -17.81 -23.89
C PRO A 312 -6.04 -16.89 -22.88
N ASN A 313 -7.37 -16.94 -22.86
CA ASN A 313 -8.15 -16.26 -21.84
C ASN A 313 -7.96 -16.95 -20.48
N ARG A 314 -7.16 -16.32 -19.62
CA ARG A 314 -6.77 -16.83 -18.29
C ARG A 314 -7.91 -16.84 -17.28
N ARG A 315 -9.04 -16.19 -17.58
CA ARG A 315 -10.27 -16.28 -16.76
C ARG A 315 -10.98 -17.62 -16.95
N LEU A 316 -10.82 -18.24 -18.13
CA LEU A 316 -11.39 -19.55 -18.48
C LEU A 316 -10.38 -20.68 -18.27
N SER A 317 -9.09 -20.39 -18.47
CA SER A 317 -8.00 -21.34 -18.32
C SER A 317 -6.90 -20.71 -17.45
N PRO A 318 -7.05 -20.71 -16.11
CA PRO A 318 -6.06 -20.14 -15.23
C PRO A 318 -4.73 -20.88 -15.38
N PRO A 319 -3.58 -20.18 -15.34
CA PRO A 319 -2.28 -20.82 -15.40
C PRO A 319 -2.14 -21.82 -14.25
N ALA A 320 -1.56 -22.99 -14.53
CA ALA A 320 -1.24 -23.97 -13.49
C ALA A 320 -0.45 -23.26 -12.39
N ALA A 321 -0.89 -23.41 -11.14
CA ALA A 321 -0.22 -22.78 -10.01
C ALA A 321 1.24 -23.26 -9.96
N GLY A 322 2.18 -22.37 -10.29
CA GLY A 322 3.61 -22.64 -10.08
C GLY A 322 3.89 -22.85 -8.59
N PRO A 323 5.00 -23.50 -8.23
CA PRO A 323 5.37 -23.68 -6.83
C PRO A 323 5.49 -22.31 -6.17
N ARG A 324 4.59 -22.02 -5.22
CA ARG A 324 4.70 -20.83 -4.38
C ARG A 324 5.96 -20.99 -3.53
N THR A 325 7.04 -20.30 -3.87
CA THR A 325 8.19 -20.16 -2.97
C THR A 325 7.70 -19.43 -1.72
N ARG A 326 7.70 -20.16 -0.61
CA ARG A 326 7.39 -19.64 0.74
C ARG A 326 8.49 -18.71 1.23
#